data_AF-A0A925XK04-F1
#
_entry.id   AF-A0A925XK04-F1
#
_cell.length_a   1.000
_cell.length_b   1.000
_cell.length_c   1.000
_cell.angle_alpha   90.00
_cell.angle_beta   90.00
_cell.angle_gamma   90.00
#
_symmetry.space_group_name_H-M   'P 1'
#
loop_
_entity.id
_entity.type
_entity.pdbx_description
1 polymer ?
#
loop_
_entity_poly.entity_id
_entity_poly.type
_entity_poly.pdbx_seq_one_letter_code
_entity_poly.pdbx_strand_id
1 'polypeptide(L)'
;MKNILIQLDTDPLPSTFDRVVGVDAGADELFSYGGVTPENVESLVHGAIFTRKPTDLMHTAIFVGGSNVAAGEALYKKVLKTLFGPFSVSVMMDSN
;
A
#
# COMPACT_ATOMS: atom_id res chain seq x y z
N MET A 1 -0.46 12.86 -13.86
CA MET A 1 -0.39 11.38 -13.87
C MET A 1 -1.50 10.87 -12.96
N LYS A 2 -2.07 9.68 -13.20
CA LYS A 2 -3.10 9.14 -12.28
C LYS A 2 -2.50 8.86 -10.90
N ASN A 3 -3.18 9.31 -9.85
CA ASN A 3 -2.89 8.98 -8.46
C ASN A 3 -3.36 7.56 -8.17
N ILE A 4 -2.40 6.67 -7.88
CA ILE A 4 -2.66 5.26 -7.60
C ILE A 4 -2.51 5.04 -6.10
N LEU A 5 -3.54 4.49 -5.48
CA LEU A 5 -3.45 3.95 -4.12
C LEU A 5 -3.40 2.42 -4.19
N ILE A 6 -2.38 1.82 -3.58
CA ILE A 6 -2.23 0.38 -3.47
C ILE A 6 -2.61 -0.02 -2.04
N GLN A 7 -3.74 -0.71 -1.89
CA GLN A 7 -4.21 -1.24 -0.62
C GLN A 7 -3.64 -2.64 -0.42
N LEU A 8 -2.92 -2.82 0.68
CA LEU A 8 -2.33 -4.07 1.14
C LEU A 8 -3.06 -4.49 2.42
N ASP A 9 -4.01 -5.41 2.27
CA ASP A 9 -4.85 -5.86 3.36
C ASP A 9 -4.34 -7.22 3.89
N THR A 10 -4.23 -7.33 5.21
CA THR A 10 -3.83 -8.58 5.86
C THR A 10 -4.96 -9.61 5.86
N ASP A 11 -6.21 -9.17 5.74
CA ASP A 11 -7.36 -10.05 5.61
C ASP A 11 -7.47 -10.60 4.18
N PRO A 12 -8.07 -11.79 3.98
CA PRO A 12 -8.23 -12.37 2.64
C PRO A 12 -9.03 -11.49 1.67
N LEU A 13 -9.95 -10.68 2.19
CA LEU A 13 -10.77 -9.76 1.42
C LEU A 13 -10.46 -8.32 1.86
N PRO A 14 -10.00 -7.45 0.94
CA PRO A 14 -9.72 -6.06 1.28
C PRO A 14 -10.96 -5.32 1.78
N SER A 15 -10.78 -4.53 2.84
CA SER A 15 -11.83 -3.71 3.46
C SER A 15 -12.54 -2.84 2.42
N THR A 16 -13.86 -3.02 2.27
CA THR A 16 -14.67 -2.14 1.40
C THR A 16 -14.75 -0.72 1.96
N PHE A 17 -14.68 -0.56 3.28
CA PHE A 17 -14.69 0.75 3.93
C PHE A 17 -13.49 1.58 3.47
N ASP A 18 -12.28 1.05 3.62
CA ASP A 18 -11.04 1.74 3.25
C ASP A 18 -11.02 2.06 1.76
N ARG A 19 -11.61 1.17 0.94
CA ARG A 19 -11.71 1.37 -0.51
C ARG A 19 -12.59 2.54 -0.89
N VAL A 20 -13.77 2.65 -0.28
CA VAL A 20 -14.68 3.78 -0.50
C VAL A 20 -14.01 5.08 -0.04
N VAL A 21 -13.43 5.08 1.17
CA VAL A 21 -12.74 6.26 1.71
C VAL A 21 -11.56 6.68 0.82
N GLY A 22 -10.78 5.73 0.30
CA GLY A 22 -9.65 6.02 -0.59
C GLY A 22 -10.08 6.65 -1.92
N VAL A 23 -11.19 6.20 -2.50
CA VAL A 23 -11.78 6.82 -3.71
C VAL A 23 -12.28 8.22 -3.41
N ASP A 24 -13.06 8.40 -2.33
CA ASP A 24 -13.59 9.70 -1.93
C ASP A 24 -12.47 10.70 -1.55
N ALA A 25 -11.32 10.21 -1.12
CA ALA A 25 -10.11 10.99 -0.83
C ALA A 25 -9.29 11.38 -2.09
N GLY A 26 -9.71 10.96 -3.28
CA GLY A 26 -9.11 11.39 -4.56
C GLY A 26 -8.10 10.43 -5.18
N ALA A 27 -8.12 9.14 -4.83
CA ALA A 27 -7.42 8.13 -5.61
C ALA A 27 -8.10 7.95 -6.99
N ASP A 28 -7.34 8.11 -8.07
CA ASP A 28 -7.85 7.89 -9.43
C ASP A 28 -8.01 6.38 -9.72
N GLU A 29 -7.11 5.57 -9.16
CA GLU A 29 -7.12 4.11 -9.26
C GLU A 29 -6.78 3.50 -7.90
N LEU A 30 -7.49 2.41 -7.57
CA LEU A 30 -7.29 1.68 -6.32
C LEU A 30 -7.00 0.22 -6.62
N PHE A 31 -5.76 -0.21 -6.34
CA PHE A 31 -5.33 -1.60 -6.51
C PHE A 31 -5.33 -2.29 -5.15
N SER A 32 -6.26 -3.22 -4.95
CA SER A 32 -6.47 -3.88 -3.66
C SER A 32 -6.02 -5.33 -3.68
N TYR A 33 -5.18 -5.70 -2.71
CA TYR A 33 -4.68 -7.05 -2.49
C TYR A 33 -5.04 -7.49 -1.07
N GLY A 34 -5.61 -8.69 -0.94
CA GLY A 34 -5.88 -9.34 0.34
C GLY A 34 -4.91 -10.49 0.60
N GLY A 35 -4.84 -10.94 1.86
CA GLY A 35 -3.93 -12.00 2.29
C GLY A 35 -2.46 -11.61 2.16
N VAL A 36 -2.15 -10.31 2.27
CA VAL A 36 -0.80 -9.80 2.14
C VAL A 36 -0.03 -10.08 3.45
N THR A 37 1.18 -10.59 3.32
CA THR A 37 2.04 -10.94 4.45
C THR A 37 3.44 -10.36 4.27
N PRO A 38 4.26 -10.26 5.33
CA PRO A 38 5.64 -9.82 5.21
C PRO A 38 6.49 -10.63 4.22
N GLU A 39 6.12 -11.88 3.95
CA GLU A 39 6.83 -12.77 3.03
C GLU A 39 6.52 -12.49 1.55
N ASN A 40 5.32 -12.00 1.23
CA ASN A 40 4.89 -11.79 -0.16
C ASN A 40 4.88 -10.31 -0.61
N VAL A 41 4.87 -9.37 0.34
CA VAL A 41 4.67 -7.93 0.07
C VAL A 41 5.77 -7.28 -0.76
N GLU A 42 7.00 -7.80 -0.70
CA GLU A 42 8.17 -7.17 -1.32
C GLU A 42 7.99 -6.98 -2.84
N SER A 43 7.43 -7.98 -3.51
CA SER A 43 7.14 -7.93 -4.94
C SER A 43 6.12 -6.83 -5.30
N LEU A 44 5.12 -6.61 -4.43
CA LEU A 44 4.10 -5.58 -4.61
C LEU A 44 4.70 -4.17 -4.41
N VAL A 45 5.57 -4.01 -3.41
CA VAL A 45 6.28 -2.74 -3.17
C VAL A 45 7.23 -2.42 -4.32
N HIS A 46 7.94 -3.41 -4.85
CA HIS A 46 8.77 -3.22 -6.05
C HIS A 46 7.94 -2.75 -7.26
N GLY A 47 6.73 -3.29 -7.43
CA GLY A 47 5.77 -2.80 -8.43
C GLY A 47 5.37 -1.33 -8.21
N ALA A 48 5.31 -0.87 -6.97
CA ALA A 48 5.01 0.53 -6.65
C ALA A 48 6.18 1.48 -6.94
N ILE A 49 7.42 1.07 -6.65
CA ILE A 49 8.60 1.97 -6.67
C ILE A 49 9.43 1.92 -7.96
N PHE A 50 9.41 0.83 -8.74
CA PHE A 50 10.24 0.71 -9.95
C PHE A 50 9.50 0.97 -11.26
N THR A 51 8.19 1.22 -11.22
CA THR A 51 7.36 1.43 -12.42
C THR A 51 7.25 2.90 -12.85
N ARG A 52 7.77 3.83 -12.04
CA ARG A 52 7.79 5.28 -12.31
C ARG A 52 9.16 5.87 -11.98
N LYS A 53 9.52 6.97 -12.63
CA LYS A 53 10.73 7.73 -12.28
C LYS A 53 10.58 8.34 -10.88
N PRO A 54 11.69 8.59 -10.14
CA PRO A 54 11.61 9.08 -8.77
C PRO A 54 10.75 10.35 -8.57
N THR A 55 10.77 11.28 -9.52
CA THR A 55 9.94 12.51 -9.44
C THR A 55 8.44 12.24 -9.53
N ASP A 56 8.03 11.11 -10.09
CA ASP A 56 6.62 10.77 -10.32
C ASP A 56 6.09 9.80 -9.27
N LEU A 57 6.94 9.29 -8.36
CA LEU A 57 6.53 8.38 -7.29
C LEU A 57 5.55 9.02 -6.31
N MET A 58 5.50 10.35 -6.23
CA MET A 58 4.49 11.07 -5.45
C MET A 58 3.04 10.80 -5.90
N HIS A 59 2.84 10.27 -7.11
CA HIS A 59 1.52 9.87 -7.62
C HIS A 59 1.18 8.41 -7.30
N THR A 60 1.99 7.70 -6.52
CA THR A 60 1.73 6.34 -6.03
C THR A 60 1.82 6.35 -4.51
N ALA A 61 0.86 5.74 -3.82
CA ALA A 61 0.89 5.55 -2.37
C ALA A 61 0.48 4.14 -1.99
N ILE A 62 0.88 3.70 -0.80
CA ILE A 62 0.52 2.41 -0.22
C ILE A 62 -0.31 2.66 1.05
N PHE A 63 -1.39 1.89 1.21
CA PHE A 63 -2.18 1.84 2.43
C PHE A 63 -2.16 0.41 2.98
N VAL A 64 -1.85 0.24 4.27
CA VAL A 64 -1.82 -1.06 4.96
C VAL A 64 -3.04 -1.16 5.88
N GLY A 65 -3.86 -2.19 5.69
CA GLY A 65 -5.11 -2.39 6.42
C GLY A 65 -5.29 -3.81 6.98
N GLY A 66 -6.55 -4.16 7.24
CA GLY A 66 -6.98 -5.45 7.79
C GLY A 66 -7.29 -5.44 9.28
N SER A 67 -7.90 -6.51 9.78
CA SER A 67 -8.51 -6.57 11.11
C SER A 67 -7.56 -6.99 12.24
N ASN A 68 -6.26 -7.10 11.97
CA ASN A 68 -5.26 -7.48 12.98
C ASN A 68 -4.13 -6.45 13.00
N VAL A 69 -4.18 -5.56 13.98
CA VAL A 69 -3.20 -4.48 14.17
C VAL A 69 -1.76 -4.99 14.22
N ALA A 70 -1.49 -6.11 14.90
CA ALA A 70 -0.13 -6.64 15.00
C ALA A 70 0.38 -7.17 13.65
N ALA A 71 -0.49 -7.80 12.85
CA ALA A 71 -0.17 -8.22 11.50
C ALA A 71 0.06 -7.00 10.58
N GLY A 72 -0.81 -6.00 10.66
CA GLY A 72 -0.69 -4.74 9.92
C GLY A 72 0.61 -4.00 10.23
N GLU A 73 1.01 -3.91 11.51
CA GLU A 73 2.28 -3.33 11.92
C GLU A 73 3.49 -4.10 11.35
N ALA A 74 3.45 -5.44 11.39
CA ALA A 74 4.53 -6.26 10.86
C ALA A 74 4.66 -6.07 9.35
N LEU A 75 3.53 -6.02 8.63
CA LEU A 75 3.47 -5.76 7.21
C LEU A 75 3.98 -4.35 6.88
N TYR A 76 3.53 -3.33 7.60
CA TYR A 76 3.98 -1.94 7.44
C TYR A 76 5.49 -1.80 7.66
N LYS A 77 6.04 -2.40 8.72
CA LYS A 77 7.50 -2.44 8.97
C LYS A 77 8.27 -3.08 7.82
N LYS A 78 7.73 -4.14 7.21
CA LYS A 78 8.36 -4.78 6.04
C LYS A 78 8.29 -3.88 4.80
N VAL A 79 7.14 -3.22 4.54
CA VAL A 79 7.00 -2.24 3.45
C VAL A 79 8.06 -1.14 3.56
N LEU A 80 8.18 -0.50 4.73
CA LEU A 80 9.16 0.56 4.94
C LEU A 80 10.61 0.10 4.73
N LYS A 81 10.94 -1.14 5.14
CA LYS A 81 12.27 -1.72 4.93
C LYS A 81 12.60 -2.01 3.46
N THR A 82 11.58 -2.17 2.61
CA THR A 82 11.75 -2.39 1.17
C THR A 82 11.99 -1.08 0.41
N LEU A 83 11.64 0.07 0.97
CA LEU A 83 11.94 1.38 0.38
C LEU A 83 13.41 1.75 0.57
N PHE A 84 14.03 2.42 -0.39
CA PHE A 84 15.42 2.87 -0.27
C PHE A 84 15.73 4.07 -1.18
N GLY A 85 16.56 4.99 -0.66
CA GLY A 85 17.02 6.16 -1.42
C GLY A 85 15.85 6.93 -2.08
N PRO A 86 15.93 7.25 -3.38
CA PRO A 86 14.87 7.95 -4.09
C PRO A 86 13.69 7.04 -4.49
N PHE A 87 13.79 5.72 -4.29
CA PHE A 87 12.74 4.74 -4.57
C PHE A 87 11.87 4.55 -3.33
N SER A 88 11.05 5.57 -3.06
CA SER A 88 10.09 5.57 -1.97
C SER A 88 8.75 6.17 -2.42
N VAL A 89 7.68 5.72 -1.77
CA VAL A 89 6.31 6.20 -1.93
C VAL A 89 5.76 6.51 -0.54
N SER A 90 4.70 7.31 -0.46
CA SER A 90 4.00 7.52 0.80
C SER A 90 3.33 6.23 1.26
N VAL A 91 3.39 5.94 2.56
CA VAL A 91 2.79 4.74 3.16
C VAL A 91 1.99 5.15 4.40
N MET A 92 0.75 4.68 4.50
CA MET A 92 -0.12 4.82 5.66
C MET A 92 -0.51 3.43 6.17
N MET A 93 -0.73 3.30 7.48
CA MET A 93 -1.29 2.09 8.10
C MET A 93 -2.47 2.48 8.99
N ASP A 94 -3.59 1.77 8.85
CA ASP A 94 -4.81 1.96 9.63
C ASP A 94 -5.57 0.63 9.72
N SER A 95 -5.05 -0.30 10.52
CA SER A 95 -5.71 -1.59 10.79
C SER A 95 -6.74 -1.45 11.90
N ASN A 96 -7.89 -2.11 11.75
CA ASN A 96 -9.01 -2.09 12.70
C ASN A 96 -8.92 -3.23 13.73
#